data_AF-A0A7J8S0P7-F1
#
_entry.id   AF-A0A7J8S0P7-F1
#
_cell.length_a   1.000
_cell.length_b   1.000
_cell.length_c   1.000
_cell.angle_alpha   90.00
_cell.angle_beta   90.00
_cell.angle_gamma   90.00
#
_symmetry.space_group_name_H-M   'P 1'
#
loop_
_entity.id
_entity.type
_entity.pdbx_description
1 polymer ?
#
loop_
_entity_poly.entity_id
_entity_poly.type
_entity_poly.pdbx_seq_one_letter_code
_entity_poly.pdbx_strand_id
1 'polypeptide(L)'
;MAENHPEHPSATAFLLIALSLISTLAAVESNLFSRNLSPSSLGLKKPEKLSHLHFYFHDVVTGKNVTAVRLSKAPTTTKSSPFGAAAVMDDPLTISPDIGSKLVGKAQGIYALASQTEASLLMAFNFAFVEGKYNGSNLSVLGRNPVFSAVREMPVIGGSGVFSFARGYAEARTHTFDLKTGNAVVEYNVYSNSIQTENLLFNSSFDVADGRYSLLMAYNFAFIEGKHNGSNLSVLGRNPVFSAVREMPVIGGSGVFRFARGDAEAKTHTFDLKTGI
;
A
#
# COMPACT_ATOMS: atom_id res chain seq x y z
N MET A 1 -73.04 -46.41 -6.16
CA MET A 1 -71.81 -46.15 -5.39
C MET A 1 -70.67 -46.11 -6.38
N ALA A 2 -70.13 -44.93 -6.67
CA ALA A 2 -68.93 -44.79 -7.50
C ALA A 2 -67.75 -44.62 -6.55
N GLU A 3 -66.79 -45.54 -6.61
CA GLU A 3 -65.53 -45.49 -5.86
C GLU A 3 -64.67 -44.35 -6.40
N ASN A 4 -64.39 -43.36 -5.55
CA ASN A 4 -63.40 -42.33 -5.84
C ASN A 4 -62.01 -42.94 -5.65
N HIS A 5 -61.31 -43.24 -6.75
CA HIS A 5 -59.89 -43.53 -6.71
C HIS A 5 -59.09 -42.24 -6.47
N PRO A 6 -58.14 -42.21 -5.52
CA PRO A 6 -57.28 -41.06 -5.31
C PRO A 6 -56.30 -40.96 -6.49
N GLU A 7 -56.30 -39.84 -7.21
CA GLU A 7 -55.30 -39.55 -8.21
C GLU A 7 -53.93 -39.39 -7.53
N HIS A 8 -53.01 -40.31 -7.80
CA HIS A 8 -51.63 -40.19 -7.37
C HIS A 8 -50.95 -39.04 -8.13
N PRO A 9 -50.18 -38.17 -7.45
CA PRO A 9 -49.43 -37.12 -8.13
C PRO A 9 -48.51 -37.73 -9.17
N SER A 10 -48.54 -37.23 -10.41
CA SER A 10 -47.71 -37.79 -11.49
C SER A 10 -46.22 -37.67 -11.12
N ALA A 11 -45.41 -38.64 -11.55
CA ALA A 11 -43.96 -38.64 -11.32
C ALA A 11 -43.28 -37.33 -11.79
N THR A 12 -43.89 -36.63 -12.75
CA THR A 12 -43.46 -35.33 -13.26
C THR A 12 -43.59 -34.22 -12.20
N ALA A 13 -44.65 -34.25 -11.39
CA ALA A 13 -44.85 -33.27 -10.31
C ALA A 13 -43.81 -33.43 -9.20
N PHE A 14 -43.47 -34.68 -8.84
CA PHE A 14 -42.39 -34.96 -7.88
C PHE A 14 -41.02 -34.51 -8.39
N LEU A 15 -40.73 -34.71 -9.68
CA LEU A 15 -39.46 -34.29 -10.29
C LEU A 15 -39.32 -32.76 -10.30
N LEU A 16 -40.39 -32.04 -10.65
CA LEU A 16 -40.39 -30.57 -10.65
C LEU A 16 -40.23 -29.98 -9.24
N ILE A 17 -40.88 -30.58 -8.23
CA ILE A 17 -40.71 -30.17 -6.83
C ILE A 17 -39.26 -30.44 -6.37
N ALA A 18 -38.70 -31.62 -6.68
CA ALA A 18 -37.31 -31.94 -6.35
C ALA A 18 -36.30 -30.99 -7.03
N LEU A 19 -36.50 -30.66 -8.32
CA LEU A 19 -35.67 -29.66 -9.02
C LEU A 19 -35.84 -28.24 -8.44
N SER A 20 -37.02 -27.87 -7.97
CA SER A 20 -37.25 -26.58 -7.31
C SER A 20 -36.54 -26.49 -5.95
N LEU A 21 -36.53 -27.59 -5.18
CA LEU A 21 -35.80 -27.67 -3.91
C LEU A 21 -34.28 -27.61 -4.12
N ILE A 22 -33.76 -28.30 -5.15
CA ILE A 22 -32.33 -28.25 -5.50
C ILE A 22 -31.91 -26.84 -5.96
N SER A 23 -32.76 -26.12 -6.71
CA SER A 23 -32.46 -24.75 -7.13
C SER A 23 -32.54 -23.73 -5.99
N THR A 24 -33.41 -23.93 -4.99
CA THR A 24 -33.40 -23.10 -3.77
C THR A 24 -32.18 -23.34 -2.86
N LEU A 25 -31.62 -24.57 -2.83
CA LEU A 25 -30.35 -24.82 -2.14
C LEU A 25 -29.14 -24.19 -2.86
N ALA A 26 -29.21 -24.01 -4.19
CA ALA A 26 -28.12 -23.45 -4.98
C ALA A 26 -28.00 -21.92 -4.89
N ALA A 27 -29.01 -21.22 -4.35
CA ALA A 27 -29.08 -19.76 -4.29
C ALA A 27 -28.99 -19.18 -2.87
N VAL A 28 -28.39 -19.90 -1.93
CA VAL A 28 -27.85 -19.24 -0.74
C VAL A 28 -26.55 -18.59 -1.17
N GLU A 29 -26.61 -17.30 -1.53
CA GLU A 29 -25.42 -16.43 -1.48
C GLU A 29 -24.92 -16.43 -0.03
N SER A 30 -24.10 -17.41 0.28
CA SER A 30 -23.37 -17.41 1.53
C SER A 30 -22.48 -16.18 1.50
N ASN A 31 -22.70 -15.27 2.45
CA ASN A 31 -21.78 -14.19 2.78
C ASN A 31 -20.47 -14.84 3.28
N LEU A 32 -19.69 -15.40 2.35
CA LEU A 32 -18.47 -16.13 2.64
C LEU A 32 -17.42 -15.13 3.09
N PHE A 33 -17.00 -15.27 4.35
CA PHE A 33 -15.90 -14.49 4.90
C PHE A 33 -14.60 -14.65 4.09
N SER A 34 -14.36 -15.82 3.50
CA SER A 34 -13.19 -16.06 2.64
C SER A 34 -13.45 -17.12 1.57
N ARG A 35 -12.77 -17.00 0.44
CA ARG A 35 -12.71 -18.01 -0.63
C ARG A 35 -11.30 -18.10 -1.20
N ASN A 36 -10.92 -19.28 -1.68
CA ASN A 36 -9.65 -19.46 -2.39
C ASN A 36 -9.82 -19.01 -3.85
N LEU A 37 -8.91 -18.15 -4.32
CA LEU A 37 -8.88 -17.70 -5.72
C LEU A 37 -7.65 -18.30 -6.41
N SER A 38 -7.79 -18.67 -7.69
CA SER A 38 -6.64 -18.97 -8.52
C SER A 38 -6.00 -17.66 -9.00
N PRO A 39 -4.66 -17.57 -9.14
CA PRO A 39 -4.01 -16.37 -9.71
C PRO A 39 -4.57 -16.01 -11.09
N SER A 40 -4.95 -17.01 -11.89
CA SER A 40 -5.57 -16.83 -13.19
C SER A 40 -6.91 -16.08 -13.16
N SER A 41 -7.68 -16.20 -12.07
CA SER A 41 -8.96 -15.49 -11.89
C SER A 41 -8.78 -13.98 -11.70
N LEU A 42 -7.61 -13.55 -11.24
CA LEU A 42 -7.22 -12.14 -11.06
C LEU A 42 -6.38 -11.62 -12.23
N GLY A 43 -6.26 -12.38 -13.33
CA GLY A 43 -5.42 -12.00 -14.46
C GLY A 43 -3.90 -12.02 -14.15
N LEU A 44 -3.48 -12.62 -13.03
CA LEU A 44 -2.07 -12.77 -12.62
C LEU A 44 -1.36 -13.88 -13.42
N LYS A 45 -1.53 -13.87 -14.74
CA LYS A 45 -0.91 -14.84 -15.67
C LYS A 45 0.45 -14.36 -16.20
N LYS A 46 0.78 -13.08 -15.99
CA LYS A 46 2.02 -12.48 -16.49
C LYS A 46 3.19 -12.81 -15.56
N PRO A 47 4.39 -13.02 -16.12
CA PRO A 47 5.59 -13.13 -15.30
C PRO A 47 5.83 -11.81 -14.56
N GLU A 48 6.55 -11.91 -13.45
CA GLU A 48 7.04 -10.73 -12.75
C GLU A 48 7.95 -9.91 -13.66
N LYS A 49 7.87 -8.59 -13.53
CA LYS A 49 8.68 -7.65 -14.28
C LYS A 49 9.60 -6.90 -13.33
N LEU A 50 10.90 -6.98 -13.61
CA LEU A 50 11.90 -6.13 -12.98
C LEU A 50 11.83 -4.72 -13.59
N SER A 51 11.66 -3.72 -12.73
CA SER A 51 11.72 -2.31 -13.08
C SER A 51 12.87 -1.65 -12.32
N HIS A 52 13.63 -0.82 -13.02
CA HIS A 52 14.62 0.09 -12.42
C HIS A 52 14.10 1.52 -12.53
N LEU A 53 14.08 2.22 -11.41
CA LEU A 53 13.72 3.63 -11.32
C LEU A 53 14.91 4.42 -10.77
N HIS A 54 15.15 5.59 -11.35
CA HIS A 54 16.22 6.51 -10.94
C HIS A 54 15.66 7.92 -10.79
N PHE A 55 15.95 8.56 -9.67
CA PHE A 55 15.47 9.91 -9.34
C PHE A 55 16.24 10.50 -8.14
N TYR A 56 16.00 11.79 -7.88
CA TYR A 56 16.59 12.53 -6.77
C TYR A 56 15.51 12.96 -5.79
N PHE A 57 15.72 12.65 -4.52
CA PHE A 57 14.88 13.00 -3.38
C PHE A 57 15.44 14.24 -2.69
N HIS A 58 14.57 15.18 -2.30
CA HIS A 58 14.96 16.47 -1.71
C HIS A 58 14.31 16.69 -0.34
N ASP A 59 15.08 16.49 0.73
CA ASP A 59 14.66 16.76 2.11
C ASP A 59 14.95 18.22 2.43
N VAL A 60 13.91 19.05 2.49
CA VAL A 60 14.01 20.48 2.79
C VAL A 60 13.46 20.73 4.19
N VAL A 61 14.37 20.70 5.18
CA VAL A 61 14.06 20.86 6.60
C VAL A 61 13.97 22.34 7.00
N THR A 62 14.75 23.21 6.35
CA THR A 62 14.76 24.66 6.61
C THR A 62 14.84 25.49 5.33
N GLY A 63 14.41 26.75 5.41
CA GLY A 63 14.44 27.71 4.30
C GLY A 63 13.03 28.02 3.77
N LYS A 64 12.93 28.37 2.49
CA LYS A 64 11.64 28.54 1.81
C LYS A 64 11.14 27.19 1.31
N ASN A 65 9.82 26.98 1.33
CA ASN A 65 9.18 25.75 0.86
C ASN A 65 9.66 24.49 1.60
N VAL A 66 9.61 24.53 2.94
CA VAL A 66 9.91 23.38 3.81
C VAL A 66 9.01 22.20 3.44
N THR A 67 9.61 21.02 3.26
CA THR A 67 8.94 19.77 2.87
C THR A 67 9.01 18.70 3.96
N ALA A 68 9.92 18.86 4.93
CA ALA A 68 10.03 18.01 6.09
C ALA A 68 9.93 18.79 7.40
N VAL A 69 9.10 18.30 8.32
CA VAL A 69 8.79 18.96 9.59
C VAL A 69 9.04 18.01 10.75
N ARG A 70 9.82 18.46 11.73
CA ARG A 70 10.08 17.71 12.95
C ARG A 70 8.82 17.59 13.80
N LEU A 71 8.40 16.36 14.06
CA LEU A 71 7.22 16.04 14.87
C LEU A 71 7.55 16.01 16.36
N SER A 72 8.68 15.41 16.69
CA SER A 72 9.03 15.15 18.08
C SER A 72 10.53 15.13 18.33
N LYS A 73 10.86 15.27 19.60
CA LYS A 73 12.21 15.20 20.15
C LYS A 73 12.10 14.66 21.57
N ALA A 74 12.78 13.55 21.87
CA ALA A 74 12.86 13.07 23.24
C ALA A 74 13.64 14.07 24.13
N PRO A 75 13.36 14.15 25.44
CA PRO A 75 14.13 15.02 26.35
C PRO A 75 15.64 14.74 26.33
N THR A 76 16.01 13.48 26.09
CA THR A 76 17.40 13.01 25.98
C THR A 76 18.03 13.30 24.62
N THR A 77 17.26 13.73 23.63
CA THR A 77 17.80 14.04 22.30
C THR A 77 18.68 15.28 22.37
N THR A 78 19.94 15.13 22.00
CA THR A 78 20.94 16.21 21.94
C THR A 78 21.54 16.29 20.54
N LYS A 79 22.45 17.25 20.31
CA LYS A 79 23.20 17.29 19.04
C LYS A 79 24.13 16.09 18.89
N SER A 80 24.69 15.58 19.99
CA SER A 80 25.60 14.44 20.02
C SER A 80 24.89 13.09 20.07
N SER A 81 23.65 13.04 20.57
CA SER A 81 22.79 11.85 20.51
C SER A 81 21.42 12.26 19.97
N PRO A 82 21.25 12.24 18.63
CA PRO A 82 20.04 12.74 18.03
C PRO A 82 18.91 11.68 18.02
N PHE A 83 19.14 10.53 18.69
CA PHE A 83 18.17 9.45 18.96
C PHE A 83 16.84 9.98 19.50
N GLY A 84 15.73 9.43 19.01
CA GLY A 84 14.38 9.79 19.43
C GLY A 84 13.82 11.05 18.75
N ALA A 85 14.54 11.65 17.81
CA ALA A 85 13.98 12.64 16.90
C ALA A 85 13.14 11.98 15.81
N ALA A 86 11.99 12.54 15.47
CA ALA A 86 11.19 12.10 14.32
C ALA A 86 10.67 13.29 13.51
N ALA A 87 10.51 13.08 12.20
CA ALA A 87 9.95 14.05 11.28
C ALA A 87 8.95 13.38 10.33
N VAL A 88 8.03 14.18 9.79
CA VAL A 88 7.17 13.85 8.66
C VAL A 88 7.71 14.56 7.42
N MET A 89 7.56 13.94 6.25
CA MET A 89 8.03 14.47 4.97
C MET A 89 6.99 14.34 3.85
N ASP A 90 6.98 15.34 2.98
CA ASP A 90 6.32 15.38 1.66
C ASP A 90 7.34 15.89 0.62
N ASP A 91 8.41 15.13 0.45
CA ASP A 91 9.61 15.56 -0.28
C ASP A 91 9.46 15.30 -1.78
N PRO A 92 9.82 16.27 -2.65
CA PRO A 92 9.73 16.07 -4.10
C PRO A 92 10.77 15.07 -4.60
N LEU A 93 10.41 14.34 -5.64
CA LEU A 93 11.29 13.47 -6.41
C LEU A 93 11.48 14.08 -7.81
N THR A 94 12.72 14.26 -8.27
CA THR A 94 13.01 14.88 -9.57
C THR A 94 13.94 14.02 -10.43
N ILE A 95 13.97 14.29 -11.74
CA ILE A 95 14.84 13.56 -12.69
C ILE A 95 16.34 13.87 -12.54
N SER A 96 16.70 14.98 -11.89
CA SER A 96 18.07 15.43 -11.71
C SER A 96 18.27 16.04 -10.32
N PRO A 97 19.51 16.27 -9.85
CA PRO A 97 19.77 16.86 -8.53
C PRO A 97 19.24 18.29 -8.38
N ASP A 98 18.87 18.97 -9.47
CA ASP A 98 18.22 20.28 -9.41
C ASP A 98 16.74 20.12 -9.02
N ILE A 99 16.33 20.78 -7.92
CA ILE A 99 14.94 20.80 -7.45
C ILE A 99 13.98 21.46 -8.44
N GLY A 100 14.48 22.33 -9.33
CA GLY A 100 13.71 22.93 -10.42
C GLY A 100 13.51 22.01 -11.63
N SER A 101 14.18 20.85 -11.65
CA SER A 101 14.01 19.88 -12.73
C SER A 101 12.67 19.13 -12.63
N LYS A 102 12.36 18.35 -13.67
CA LYS A 102 11.05 17.69 -13.80
C LYS A 102 10.72 16.84 -12.56
N LEU A 103 9.58 17.15 -11.95
CA LEU A 103 8.99 16.36 -10.86
C LEU A 103 8.50 15.00 -11.40
N VAL A 104 8.91 13.91 -10.75
CA VAL A 104 8.48 12.54 -11.09
C VAL A 104 7.65 11.88 -10.01
N GLY A 105 7.62 12.46 -8.82
CA GLY A 105 6.84 11.95 -7.70
C GLY A 105 7.09 12.71 -6.42
N LYS A 106 6.61 12.14 -5.31
CA LYS A 106 6.89 12.58 -3.95
C LYS A 106 7.21 11.41 -3.04
N ALA A 107 8.09 11.61 -2.07
CA ALA A 107 8.29 10.72 -0.95
C ALA A 107 7.47 11.20 0.25
N GLN A 108 6.53 10.37 0.68
CA GLN A 108 5.55 10.73 1.71
C GLN A 108 5.60 9.75 2.86
N GLY A 109 5.89 10.24 4.06
CA GLY A 109 5.95 9.39 5.25
C GLY A 109 6.70 10.01 6.41
N ILE A 110 7.35 9.16 7.19
CA ILE A 110 8.08 9.56 8.39
C ILE A 110 9.49 8.99 8.39
N TYR A 111 10.38 9.67 9.11
CA TYR A 111 11.66 9.12 9.51
C TYR A 111 11.98 9.45 10.96
N ALA A 112 12.71 8.56 11.62
CA ALA A 112 13.11 8.73 13.01
C ALA A 112 14.55 8.29 13.25
N LEU A 113 15.32 9.06 14.03
CA LEU A 113 16.65 8.67 14.45
C LEU A 113 16.56 7.57 15.50
N ALA A 114 16.78 6.33 15.05
CA ALA A 114 16.45 5.11 15.78
C ALA A 114 17.68 4.35 16.30
N SER A 115 18.89 4.88 16.09
CA SER A 115 20.13 4.30 16.63
C SER A 115 20.70 5.16 17.76
N GLN A 116 21.17 4.49 18.82
CA GLN A 116 21.86 5.13 19.94
C GLN A 116 23.36 5.35 19.67
N THR A 117 23.95 4.61 18.72
CA THR A 117 25.39 4.58 18.48
C THR A 117 25.83 5.30 17.21
N GLU A 118 24.90 5.59 16.30
CA GLU A 118 25.20 6.29 15.05
C GLU A 118 23.98 7.08 14.55
N ALA A 119 24.20 8.02 13.63
CA ALA A 119 23.12 8.72 12.94
C ALA A 119 22.45 7.78 11.92
N SER A 120 21.48 7.00 12.39
CA SER A 120 20.72 6.06 11.56
C SER A 120 19.23 6.33 11.68
N LEU A 121 18.60 6.56 10.53
CA LEU A 121 17.17 6.76 10.42
C LEU A 121 16.46 5.41 10.25
N LEU A 122 15.34 5.22 10.92
CA LEU A 122 14.29 4.33 10.46
C LEU A 122 13.43 5.13 9.47
N MET A 123 13.38 4.66 8.23
CA MET A 123 12.60 5.25 7.15
C MET A 123 11.31 4.45 6.99
N ALA A 124 10.15 5.11 6.98
CA ALA A 124 8.86 4.51 6.69
C ALA A 124 8.06 5.46 5.80
N PHE A 125 8.05 5.20 4.49
CA PHE A 125 7.47 6.13 3.52
C PHE A 125 7.06 5.43 2.22
N ASN A 126 6.33 6.16 1.37
CA ASN A 126 6.02 5.74 0.01
C ASN A 126 6.66 6.66 -1.02
N PHE A 127 7.21 6.10 -2.09
CA PHE A 127 7.43 6.85 -3.34
C PHE A 127 6.12 6.87 -4.12
N ALA A 128 5.44 8.01 -4.16
CA ALA A 128 4.21 8.23 -4.93
C ALA A 128 4.55 8.89 -6.27
N PHE A 129 4.44 8.15 -7.37
CA PHE A 129 4.86 8.62 -8.68
C PHE A 129 3.74 9.38 -9.39
N VAL A 130 4.12 10.43 -10.12
CA VAL A 130 3.19 11.27 -10.91
C VAL A 130 3.52 11.29 -12.40
N GLU A 131 4.58 10.59 -12.80
CA GLU A 131 5.13 10.67 -14.15
C GLU A 131 4.79 9.46 -15.03
N GLY A 132 4.31 9.74 -16.24
CA GLY A 132 4.13 8.77 -17.32
C GLY A 132 3.27 7.57 -16.90
N LYS A 133 3.71 6.37 -17.29
CA LYS A 133 3.01 5.11 -16.98
C LYS A 133 2.98 4.75 -15.48
N TYR A 134 3.74 5.45 -14.64
CA TYR A 134 3.80 5.21 -13.19
C TYR A 134 2.88 6.16 -12.41
N ASN A 135 2.25 7.14 -13.07
CA ASN A 135 1.37 8.10 -12.43
C ASN A 135 0.27 7.39 -11.60
N GLY A 136 0.13 7.79 -10.34
CA GLY A 136 -0.82 7.21 -9.39
C GLY A 136 -0.35 5.94 -8.70
N SER A 137 0.73 5.30 -9.18
CA SER A 137 1.33 4.12 -8.55
C SER A 137 2.31 4.51 -7.44
N ASN A 138 2.55 3.60 -6.49
CA ASN A 138 3.54 3.85 -5.45
C ASN A 138 4.34 2.59 -5.06
N LEU A 139 5.48 2.83 -4.42
CA LEU A 139 6.31 1.82 -3.77
C LEU A 139 6.46 2.17 -2.30
N SER A 140 6.30 1.19 -1.42
CA SER A 140 6.43 1.34 0.03
C SER A 140 7.82 0.89 0.50
N VAL A 141 8.47 1.73 1.30
CA VAL A 141 9.81 1.50 1.86
C VAL A 141 9.72 1.52 3.37
N LEU A 142 10.29 0.47 3.99
CA LEU A 142 10.49 0.39 5.43
C LEU A 142 11.90 -0.16 5.67
N GLY A 143 12.80 0.68 6.16
CA GLY A 143 14.21 0.30 6.24
C GLY A 143 15.07 1.18 7.11
N ARG A 144 16.24 0.65 7.46
CA ARG A 144 17.29 1.35 8.20
C ARG A 144 18.16 2.14 7.23
N ASN A 145 18.50 3.38 7.58
CA ASN A 145 19.21 4.32 6.73
C ASN A 145 20.35 5.00 7.51
N PRO A 146 21.54 4.39 7.58
CA PRO A 146 22.73 4.97 8.20
C PRO A 146 23.28 6.10 7.31
N VAL A 147 22.93 7.35 7.61
CA VAL A 147 23.01 8.47 6.63
C VAL A 147 24.43 8.80 6.15
N PHE A 148 25.46 8.39 6.90
CA PHE A 148 26.87 8.60 6.55
C PHE A 148 27.50 7.45 5.76
N SER A 149 26.78 6.34 5.55
CA SER A 149 27.23 5.29 4.65
C SER A 149 27.12 5.75 3.20
N ALA A 150 28.15 5.41 2.40
CA ALA A 150 28.25 5.81 1.00
C ALA A 150 27.10 5.28 0.13
N VAL A 151 26.65 4.05 0.42
CA VAL A 151 25.50 3.39 -0.22
C VAL A 151 24.62 2.81 0.88
N ARG A 152 23.32 3.02 0.77
CA ARG A 152 22.34 2.60 1.78
C ARG A 152 21.23 1.85 1.08
N GLU A 153 21.09 0.57 1.40
CA GLU A 153 20.03 -0.27 0.86
C GLU A 153 18.83 -0.27 1.79
N MET A 154 17.64 -0.04 1.25
CA MET A 154 16.38 -0.12 1.98
C MET A 154 15.39 -1.05 1.26
N PRO A 155 14.69 -1.94 1.97
CA PRO A 155 13.73 -2.82 1.35
C PRO A 155 12.53 -2.07 0.76
N VAL A 156 12.17 -2.45 -0.47
CA VAL A 156 10.84 -2.21 -1.04
C VAL A 156 9.95 -3.36 -0.58
N ILE A 157 8.97 -3.05 0.26
CA ILE A 157 8.14 -4.06 0.94
C ILE A 157 6.74 -4.22 0.35
N GLY A 158 6.39 -3.38 -0.62
CA GLY A 158 5.12 -3.42 -1.32
C GLY A 158 5.01 -2.31 -2.35
N GLY A 159 3.92 -2.32 -3.11
CA GLY A 159 3.55 -1.27 -4.05
C GLY A 159 2.11 -1.47 -4.51
N SER A 160 1.55 -0.44 -5.15
CA SER A 160 0.19 -0.49 -5.71
C SER A 160 0.16 0.03 -7.15
N GLY A 161 -0.98 -0.09 -7.84
CA GLY A 161 -1.09 0.24 -9.25
C GLY A 161 -0.18 -0.67 -10.08
N VAL A 162 0.68 -0.09 -10.92
CA VAL A 162 1.59 -0.90 -11.77
C VAL A 162 2.67 -1.65 -10.97
N PHE A 163 2.83 -1.30 -9.69
CA PHE A 163 3.72 -1.95 -8.74
C PHE A 163 2.99 -2.89 -7.77
N SER A 164 1.77 -3.30 -8.10
CA SER A 164 1.07 -4.35 -7.35
C SER A 164 1.97 -5.58 -7.16
N PHE A 165 1.94 -6.17 -5.97
CA PHE A 165 2.80 -7.29 -5.56
C PHE A 165 4.32 -6.96 -5.55
N ALA A 166 4.70 -5.69 -5.55
CA ALA A 166 6.12 -5.30 -5.61
C ALA A 166 6.95 -5.84 -4.44
N ARG A 167 8.17 -6.26 -4.77
CA ARG A 167 9.28 -6.50 -3.83
C ARG A 167 10.60 -6.11 -4.45
N GLY A 168 11.55 -5.70 -3.63
CA GLY A 168 12.89 -5.35 -4.11
C GLY A 168 13.63 -4.48 -3.13
N TYR A 169 14.47 -3.57 -3.64
CA TYR A 169 15.31 -2.70 -2.83
C TYR A 169 15.53 -1.34 -3.48
N ALA A 170 15.82 -0.36 -2.64
CA ALA A 170 16.21 0.98 -3.02
C ALA A 170 17.63 1.24 -2.52
N GLU A 171 18.54 1.60 -3.42
CA GLU A 171 19.84 2.14 -3.08
C GLU A 171 19.78 3.66 -3.01
N ALA A 172 20.22 4.22 -1.89
CA ALA A 172 20.32 5.66 -1.68
C ALA A 172 21.78 6.10 -1.58
N ARG A 173 22.13 7.18 -2.27
CA ARG A 173 23.45 7.83 -2.24
C ARG A 173 23.28 9.32 -1.96
N THR A 174 23.97 9.85 -0.96
CA THR A 174 23.87 11.28 -0.64
C THR A 174 24.60 12.08 -1.72
N HIS A 175 23.86 12.94 -2.42
CA HIS A 175 24.43 13.87 -3.39
C HIS A 175 24.92 15.15 -2.69
N THR A 176 24.06 15.76 -1.88
CA THR A 176 24.42 16.88 -0.99
C THR A 176 23.78 16.70 0.38
N PHE A 177 24.47 17.16 1.42
CA PHE A 177 23.93 17.21 2.78
C PHE A 177 24.53 18.38 3.54
N ASP A 178 23.69 19.31 3.97
CA ASP A 178 24.09 20.43 4.81
C ASP A 178 23.86 20.08 6.29
N LEU A 179 24.95 19.82 7.00
CA LEU A 179 24.93 19.47 8.43
C LEU A 179 24.33 20.56 9.34
N LYS A 180 24.29 21.82 8.90
CA LYS A 180 23.74 22.92 9.72
C LYS A 180 22.21 22.97 9.63
N THR A 181 21.68 22.77 8.43
CA THR A 181 20.25 22.90 8.14
C THR A 181 19.51 21.57 8.19
N GLY A 182 20.22 20.47 7.93
CA GLY A 182 19.64 19.16 7.71
C GLY A 182 19.15 18.94 6.26
N ASN A 183 19.24 19.96 5.40
CA ASN A 183 18.77 19.84 4.03
C ASN A 183 19.64 18.85 3.24
N ALA A 184 19.01 17.98 2.44
CA ALA A 184 19.68 16.93 1.70
C ALA A 184 19.12 16.74 0.29
N VAL A 185 20.00 16.41 -0.65
CA VAL A 185 19.63 15.80 -1.93
C VAL A 185 20.20 14.40 -1.97
N VAL A 186 19.35 13.42 -2.24
CA VAL A 186 19.70 12.00 -2.23
C VAL A 186 19.32 11.37 -3.56
N GLU A 187 20.30 10.76 -4.22
CA GLU A 187 20.07 9.97 -5.41
C GLU A 187 19.53 8.58 -5.02
N TYR A 188 18.49 8.14 -5.71
CA TYR A 188 17.89 6.82 -5.53
C TYR A 188 17.94 5.98 -6.80
N ASN A 189 18.35 4.72 -6.64
CA ASN A 189 18.16 3.65 -7.63
C ASN A 189 17.26 2.59 -7.01
N VAL A 190 16.06 2.39 -7.56
CA VAL A 190 15.07 1.45 -7.03
C VAL A 190 14.87 0.30 -8.00
N TYR A 191 15.07 -0.92 -7.52
CA TYR A 191 14.86 -2.16 -8.26
C TYR A 191 13.65 -2.88 -7.69
N SER A 192 12.60 -3.04 -8.49
CA SER A 192 11.32 -3.61 -8.04
C SER A 192 10.85 -4.70 -9.00
N ASN A 193 10.60 -5.90 -8.47
CA ASN A 193 9.87 -6.96 -9.15
C ASN A 193 8.39 -6.87 -8.79
N SER A 194 7.53 -6.69 -9.80
CA SER A 194 6.08 -6.58 -9.62
C SER A 194 5.33 -7.39 -10.66
N ILE A 195 4.08 -7.78 -10.36
CA ILE A 195 3.18 -8.42 -11.31
C ILE A 195 2.32 -7.34 -11.93
N GLN A 196 2.55 -7.02 -13.21
CA GLN A 196 1.74 -6.00 -13.89
C GLN A 196 0.34 -6.55 -14.20
N THR A 197 -0.67 -5.98 -13.56
CA THR A 197 -2.09 -6.25 -13.81
C THR A 197 -2.62 -5.22 -14.82
N GLU A 198 -2.88 -5.63 -16.06
CA GLU A 198 -3.43 -4.73 -17.09
C GLU A 198 -4.92 -4.40 -16.87
N ASN A 199 -5.61 -5.14 -15.99
CA ASN A 199 -7.06 -5.09 -15.83
C ASN A 199 -7.53 -4.77 -14.40
N LEU A 200 -6.66 -4.26 -13.53
CA LEU A 200 -7.09 -3.57 -12.31
C LEU A 200 -7.11 -2.05 -12.54
N LEU A 201 -7.37 -1.61 -13.79
CA LEU A 201 -7.86 -0.26 -14.04
C LEU A 201 -9.27 -0.17 -13.44
N PHE A 202 -9.32 0.03 -12.13
CA PHE A 202 -10.53 0.40 -11.45
C PHE A 202 -10.90 1.80 -11.92
N ASN A 203 -11.85 1.86 -12.85
CA ASN A 203 -12.59 3.07 -13.20
C ASN A 203 -13.26 3.61 -11.93
N SER A 204 -12.53 4.36 -11.13
CA SER A 204 -13.10 5.27 -10.15
C SER A 204 -13.34 6.60 -10.88
N SER A 205 -14.39 6.62 -11.69
CA SER A 205 -15.01 7.86 -12.14
C SER A 205 -15.74 8.50 -10.95
N PHE A 206 -14.97 9.04 -10.00
CA PHE A 206 -15.45 10.07 -9.09
C PHE A 206 -14.31 11.07 -8.90
N ASP A 207 -14.34 12.06 -9.77
CA ASP A 207 -13.44 13.20 -9.80
C ASP A 207 -13.87 14.14 -8.67
N VAL A 208 -13.38 13.90 -7.44
CA VAL A 208 -13.65 14.79 -6.31
C VAL A 208 -12.35 15.07 -5.57
N ALA A 209 -11.89 16.31 -5.78
CA ALA A 209 -10.75 16.96 -5.15
C ALA A 209 -9.44 16.17 -5.28
N ASP A 210 -8.85 16.25 -6.49
CA ASP A 210 -7.43 16.53 -6.71
C ASP A 210 -6.53 16.00 -5.59
N GLY A 211 -5.96 14.80 -5.79
CA GLY A 211 -5.32 13.90 -4.80
C GLY A 211 -4.13 14.44 -3.99
N ARG A 212 -4.26 15.66 -3.45
CA ARG A 212 -3.31 16.42 -2.64
C ARG A 212 -3.17 15.87 -1.23
N TYR A 213 -4.14 15.10 -0.74
CA TYR A 213 -4.15 14.56 0.60
C TYR A 213 -4.11 13.03 0.56
N SER A 214 -3.02 12.45 1.05
CA SER A 214 -2.89 11.02 1.28
C SER A 214 -2.20 10.75 2.60
N LEU A 215 -2.63 9.69 3.27
CA LEU A 215 -2.05 9.23 4.53
C LEU A 215 -1.11 8.06 4.27
N LEU A 216 0.06 8.03 4.91
CA LEU A 216 0.75 6.77 5.12
C LEU A 216 -0.03 5.99 6.16
N MET A 217 -0.55 4.82 5.79
CA MET A 217 -1.32 3.97 6.70
C MET A 217 -0.61 2.64 6.91
N ALA A 218 -0.55 2.23 8.18
CA ALA A 218 -0.14 0.91 8.61
C ALA A 218 -1.31 0.27 9.36
N TYR A 219 -1.89 -0.81 8.83
CA TYR A 219 -2.90 -1.59 9.54
C TYR A 219 -2.42 -3.01 9.76
N ASN A 220 -2.79 -3.55 10.91
CA ASN A 220 -2.69 -4.97 11.21
C ASN A 220 -4.10 -5.51 11.49
N PHE A 221 -4.62 -6.32 10.58
CA PHE A 221 -5.91 -6.98 10.73
C PHE A 221 -5.71 -8.31 11.45
N ALA A 222 -6.09 -8.38 12.72
CA ALA A 222 -6.01 -9.60 13.53
C ALA A 222 -7.31 -10.41 13.41
N PHE A 223 -7.19 -11.69 13.09
CA PHE A 223 -8.31 -12.62 13.00
C PHE A 223 -8.45 -13.35 14.34
N ILE A 224 -9.56 -13.14 15.04
CA ILE A 224 -9.79 -13.65 16.41
C ILE A 224 -10.73 -14.85 16.48
N GLU A 225 -11.41 -15.17 15.38
CA GLU A 225 -12.37 -16.27 15.28
C GLU A 225 -12.35 -16.91 13.89
N GLY A 226 -12.98 -18.08 13.76
CA GLY A 226 -13.10 -18.81 12.50
C GLY A 226 -11.80 -19.44 12.00
N LYS A 227 -11.78 -19.77 10.69
CA LYS A 227 -10.71 -20.56 10.05
C LYS A 227 -9.32 -19.91 10.14
N HIS A 228 -9.25 -18.59 10.27
CA HIS A 228 -8.00 -17.83 10.26
C HIS A 228 -7.59 -17.34 11.66
N ASN A 229 -8.26 -17.79 12.72
CA ASN A 229 -7.98 -17.39 14.10
C ASN A 229 -6.48 -17.49 14.46
N GLY A 230 -5.96 -16.47 15.12
CA GLY A 230 -4.55 -16.35 15.53
C GLY A 230 -3.60 -15.89 14.42
N SER A 231 -4.11 -15.65 13.20
CA SER A 231 -3.34 -15.04 12.12
C SER A 231 -3.57 -13.53 12.08
N ASN A 232 -2.67 -12.81 11.39
CA ASN A 232 -2.89 -11.41 11.05
C ASN A 232 -2.45 -11.10 9.61
N LEU A 233 -3.00 -10.03 9.05
CA LEU A 233 -2.61 -9.48 7.75
C LEU A 233 -2.17 -8.04 7.93
N SER A 234 -1.00 -7.70 7.39
CA SER A 234 -0.43 -6.35 7.50
C SER A 234 -0.48 -5.65 6.16
N VAL A 235 -0.96 -4.42 6.17
CA VAL A 235 -0.89 -3.50 5.03
C VAL A 235 -0.09 -2.27 5.43
N LEU A 236 0.78 -1.81 4.53
CA LEU A 236 1.49 -0.55 4.67
C LEU A 236 1.54 0.11 3.31
N GLY A 237 1.02 1.33 3.22
CA GLY A 237 1.18 2.10 1.99
C GLY A 237 0.40 3.40 1.98
N ARG A 238 0.28 3.97 0.79
CA ARG A 238 -0.44 5.23 0.56
C ARG A 238 -1.95 4.98 0.58
N ASN A 239 -2.65 5.68 1.45
CA ASN A 239 -4.11 5.78 1.43
C ASN A 239 -4.56 7.14 0.86
N PRO A 240 -5.11 7.19 -0.36
CA PRO A 240 -5.80 8.37 -0.87
C PRO A 240 -7.21 8.45 -0.27
N VAL A 241 -7.34 9.19 0.83
CA VAL A 241 -8.55 9.19 1.70
C VAL A 241 -9.84 9.50 0.94
N PHE A 242 -9.77 10.36 -0.08
CA PHE A 242 -10.90 10.82 -0.87
C PHE A 242 -11.20 9.96 -2.11
N SER A 243 -10.42 8.90 -2.36
CA SER A 243 -10.71 7.97 -3.45
C SER A 243 -11.81 6.99 -3.06
N ALA A 244 -12.75 6.76 -3.98
CA ALA A 244 -13.84 5.80 -3.79
C ALA A 244 -13.34 4.35 -3.60
N VAL A 245 -12.23 4.03 -4.26
CA VAL A 245 -11.51 2.76 -4.16
C VAL A 245 -10.08 3.07 -3.75
N ARG A 246 -9.57 2.37 -2.75
CA ARG A 246 -8.23 2.56 -2.21
C ARG A 246 -7.49 1.23 -2.21
N GLU A 247 -6.37 1.19 -2.92
CA GLU A 247 -5.46 0.05 -2.95
C GLU A 247 -4.31 0.27 -1.98
N MET A 248 -4.11 -0.67 -1.06
CA MET A 248 -3.01 -0.66 -0.11
C MET A 248 -2.18 -1.95 -0.25
N PRO A 249 -0.85 -1.87 -0.30
CA PRO A 249 -0.01 -3.05 -0.40
C PRO A 249 -0.15 -3.92 0.86
N VAL A 250 -0.45 -5.20 0.64
CA VAL A 250 -0.26 -6.27 1.63
C VAL A 250 1.23 -6.58 1.70
N ILE A 251 1.81 -6.29 2.86
CA ILE A 251 3.25 -6.40 3.11
C ILE A 251 3.64 -7.66 3.90
N GLY A 252 2.66 -8.50 4.23
CA GLY A 252 2.86 -9.74 4.97
C GLY A 252 1.79 -9.98 6.02
N GLY A 253 2.13 -10.79 7.01
CA GLY A 253 1.23 -11.17 8.08
C GLY A 253 1.85 -12.24 8.99
N SER A 254 1.01 -12.89 9.78
CA SER A 254 1.39 -14.02 10.62
C SER A 254 0.43 -15.20 10.40
N GLY A 255 0.72 -16.35 11.01
CA GLY A 255 -0.13 -17.53 10.90
C GLY A 255 -0.21 -18.02 9.45
N VAL A 256 -1.41 -18.08 8.88
CA VAL A 256 -1.64 -18.51 7.49
C VAL A 256 -1.22 -17.48 6.45
N PHE A 257 -1.02 -16.21 6.85
CA PHE A 257 -0.68 -15.09 5.96
C PHE A 257 0.81 -14.70 5.99
N ARG A 258 1.69 -15.53 6.57
CA ARG A 258 3.12 -15.22 6.74
C ARG A 258 3.90 -14.90 5.46
N PHE A 259 3.39 -15.32 4.30
CA PHE A 259 3.96 -15.04 2.98
C PHE A 259 3.03 -14.17 2.11
N ALA A 260 2.00 -13.57 2.69
CA ALA A 260 1.03 -12.79 1.95
C ALA A 260 1.69 -11.58 1.27
N ARG A 261 1.40 -11.41 -0.01
CA ARG A 261 1.74 -10.25 -0.84
C ARG A 261 0.59 -10.00 -1.79
N GLY A 262 0.33 -8.75 -2.10
CA GLY A 262 -0.74 -8.33 -2.99
C GLY A 262 -1.35 -7.04 -2.54
N ASP A 263 -2.63 -6.87 -2.84
CA ASP A 263 -3.34 -5.62 -2.63
C ASP A 263 -4.55 -5.86 -1.73
N ALA A 264 -4.75 -4.95 -0.78
CA ALA A 264 -5.98 -4.82 -0.03
C ALA A 264 -6.78 -3.66 -0.62
N GLU A 265 -8.04 -3.93 -0.95
CA GLU A 265 -8.96 -2.93 -1.49
C GLU A 265 -9.93 -2.47 -0.42
N ALA A 266 -10.06 -1.15 -0.25
CA ALA A 266 -11.08 -0.55 0.61
C ALA A 266 -11.99 0.36 -0.20
N LYS A 267 -13.30 0.07 -0.16
CA LYS A 267 -14.35 0.91 -0.78
C LYS A 267 -15.08 1.74 0.27
N THR A 268 -15.34 3.00 -0.04
CA THR A 268 -16.14 3.88 0.81
C THR A 268 -17.59 3.84 0.35
N HIS A 269 -18.51 3.41 1.22
CA HIS A 269 -19.95 3.31 0.90
C HIS A 269 -20.76 4.54 1.34
N THR A 270 -20.30 5.26 2.36
CA THR A 270 -20.85 6.53 2.84
C THR A 270 -19.69 7.43 3.25
N PHE A 271 -19.75 8.71 2.88
CA PHE A 271 -18.76 9.71 3.28
C PHE A 271 -19.50 11.00 3.65
N ASP A 272 -19.58 11.33 4.94
CA ASP A 272 -20.21 12.58 5.39
C ASP A 272 -19.16 13.64 5.71
N LEU A 273 -19.06 14.62 4.81
CA LEU A 273 -18.16 15.77 4.93
C LEU A 273 -18.43 16.65 6.16
N LYS A 274 -19.60 16.56 6.80
CA LYS A 274 -19.92 17.34 8.01
C LYS A 274 -19.42 16.68 9.30
N THR A 275 -19.24 15.37 9.30
CA THR A 275 -18.89 14.59 10.50
C THR A 275 -17.54 13.90 10.41
N GLY A 276 -16.94 13.82 9.22
CA GLY A 276 -15.59 13.26 9.04
C GLY A 276 -15.52 11.75 9.20
N ILE A 277 -16.66 11.05 9.04
CA ILE A 277 -16.79 9.59 9.08
C ILE A 277 -17.33 9.10 7.72
#